data_AF-A0A368REM9-F1
#
_entry.id   AF-A0A368REM9-F1
#
_cell.length_a   1.000
_cell.length_b   1.000
_cell.length_c   1.000
_cell.angle_alpha   90.00
_cell.angle_beta   90.00
_cell.angle_gamma   90.00
#
_symmetry.space_group_name_H-M   'P 1'
#
loop_
_entity.id
_entity.type
_entity.pdbx_description
1 polymer ?
#
loop_
_entity_poly.entity_id
_entity_poly.type
_entity_poly.pdbx_seq_one_letter_code
_entity_poly.pdbx_strand_id
1 'polypeptide(L)' 'MGIGLAEAKQALLAGCSAGGLATLLHCDNFRARFPQEVSVKCLNDAGFFLDMQVCENCIPY' A
#
# COMPACT_ATOMS: atom_id res chain seq x y z
N MET A 1 10.04 -11.08 -13.22
CA MET A 1 10.93 -11.10 -12.03
C MET A 1 12.40 -11.28 -12.43
N GLY A 2 12.92 -10.55 -13.43
CA GLY A 2 14.16 -10.93 -14.13
C GLY A 2 15.46 -10.24 -13.68
N ILE A 3 15.41 -9.32 -12.72
CA ILE A 3 16.57 -8.54 -12.25
C ILE A 3 16.83 -8.73 -10.75
N GLY A 4 16.77 -9.98 -10.28
CA GLY A 4 17.05 -10.35 -8.88
C GLY A 4 15.82 -10.47 -7.97
N LEU A 5 14.65 -9.99 -8.41
CA LEU A 5 13.41 -10.11 -7.60
C LEU A 5 12.98 -11.56 -7.34
N ALA A 6 13.36 -12.50 -8.21
CA ALA A 6 13.08 -13.93 -8.04
C ALA A 6 13.85 -14.57 -6.85
N GLU A 7 14.98 -13.98 -6.45
CA GLU A 7 15.83 -14.47 -5.35
C GLU A 7 15.59 -13.72 -4.04
N ALA A 8 14.69 -12.73 -4.04
CA ALA A 8 14.42 -11.89 -2.90
C ALA A 8 13.78 -12.70 -1.75
N LYS A 9 14.38 -12.65 -0.57
CA LYS A 9 13.81 -13.24 0.67
C LYS A 9 12.75 -12.36 1.31
N GLN A 10 12.77 -11.07 0.99
CA GLN A 10 11.85 -10.07 1.51
C GLN A 10 11.47 -9.12 0.37
N ALA A 11 10.21 -8.71 0.36
CA ALA A 11 9.73 -7.70 -0.58
C ALA A 11 8.82 -6.70 0.16
N LEU A 12 9.02 -5.42 -0.12
CA LEU A 12 8.21 -4.34 0.43
C LEU A 12 7.55 -3.59 -0.72
N LEU A 13 6.22 -3.51 -0.70
CA LEU A 13 5.48 -2.56 -1.52
C LEU A 13 5.15 -1.34 -0.68
N ALA A 14 5.70 -0.18 -1.00
CA ALA A 14 5.45 1.07 -0.30
C ALA A 14 4.94 2.14 -1.26
N GLY A 15 4.15 3.07 -0.76
CA GLY A 15 3.61 4.19 -1.52
C GLY A 15 3.10 5.29 -0.61
N CYS A 16 3.08 6.54 -1.10
CA CYS A 16 2.61 7.72 -0.38
C CYS A 16 1.36 8.32 -1.05
N SER A 17 0.43 8.88 -0.28
CA SER A 17 -0.80 9.54 -0.78
C SER A 17 -1.63 8.57 -1.65
N ALA A 18 -1.96 8.95 -2.89
CA ALA A 18 -2.61 8.05 -3.85
C ALA A 18 -1.82 6.75 -4.09
N GLY A 19 -0.49 6.80 -4.01
CA GLY A 19 0.38 5.62 -4.07
C GLY A 19 0.23 4.72 -2.83
N GLY A 20 -0.01 5.30 -1.65
CA GLY A 20 -0.28 4.53 -0.42
C GLY A 20 -1.62 3.82 -0.49
N LEU A 21 -2.65 4.48 -1.03
CA LEU A 21 -3.94 3.86 -1.31
C LEU A 21 -3.78 2.71 -2.31
N ALA A 22 -3.02 2.92 -3.39
CA ALA A 22 -2.73 1.87 -4.37
C ALA A 22 -1.95 0.69 -3.74
N THR A 23 -1.00 0.96 -2.85
CA THR A 23 -0.29 -0.07 -2.07
C THR A 23 -1.27 -0.90 -1.25
N LEU A 24 -2.22 -0.28 -0.55
CA LEU A 24 -3.26 -0.98 0.20
C LEU A 24 -4.13 -1.86 -0.71
N LEU A 25 -4.62 -1.31 -1.82
CA LEU A 25 -5.49 -2.01 -2.78
C LEU A 25 -4.79 -3.17 -3.51
N HIS A 26 -3.47 -3.13 -3.66
CA HIS A 26 -2.72 -4.11 -4.44
C HIS A 26 -1.82 -5.01 -3.61
N CYS A 27 -1.84 -4.89 -2.28
CA CYS A 27 -0.95 -5.66 -1.41
C CYS A 27 -1.09 -7.17 -1.60
N ASP A 28 -2.31 -7.70 -1.64
CA ASP A 28 -2.56 -9.14 -1.80
C ASP A 28 -2.12 -9.64 -3.18
N ASN A 29 -2.41 -8.87 -4.23
CA ASN A 29 -1.95 -9.17 -5.59
C ASN A 29 -0.41 -9.15 -5.69
N PHE A 30 0.25 -8.27 -4.94
CA PHE A 30 1.70 -8.26 -4.84
C PHE A 30 2.21 -9.47 -4.08
N ARG A 31 1.61 -9.82 -2.93
CA ARG A 31 1.93 -11.03 -2.16
C ARG A 31 1.78 -12.31 -2.99
N ALA A 32 0.77 -12.39 -3.84
CA ALA A 32 0.49 -13.55 -4.69
C ALA A 32 1.55 -13.80 -5.78
N ARG A 33 2.43 -12.81 -6.06
CA ARG A 33 3.53 -12.96 -7.03
C ARG A 33 4.74 -13.69 -6.44
N PHE A 34 4.77 -13.95 -5.14
CA PHE A 34 5.89 -14.58 -4.45
C PHE A 34 5.50 -15.93 -3.81
N PRO A 35 6.45 -16.86 -3.70
CA PRO A 35 6.32 -18.07 -2.87
C PRO A 35 5.95 -17.76 -1.41
N GLN A 36 5.55 -18.78 -0.64
CA GLN A 36 5.12 -18.60 0.75
C GLN A 36 6.26 -18.20 1.70
N GLU A 37 7.48 -18.58 1.33
CA GLU A 37 8.72 -18.39 2.10
C GLU A 37 9.22 -16.94 2.04
N VAL A 38 8.79 -16.17 1.04
CA VAL A 38 9.19 -14.76 0.89
C VAL A 38 8.35 -13.91 1.82
N SER A 39 9.00 -13.16 2.71
CA SER A 39 8.33 -12.22 3.59
C SER A 39 7.93 -10.96 2.81
N VAL A 40 6.65 -10.88 2.45
CA VAL A 40 6.09 -9.70 1.79
C VAL A 40 5.39 -8.81 2.81
N LYS A 41 5.70 -7.53 2.78
CA LYS A 41 5.04 -6.49 3.57
C LYS A 41 4.59 -5.35 2.67
N CYS A 42 3.60 -4.60 3.14
CA CYS A 42 3.09 -3.43 2.46
C CYS A 42 3.02 -2.25 3.44
N LEU A 43 3.38 -1.07 2.98
CA LEU A 43 3.35 0.17 3.76
C LEU A 43 2.54 1.23 3.01
N ASN A 44 1.35 1.55 3.53
CA ASN A 44 0.55 2.66 3.02
C ASN A 44 0.89 3.94 3.80
N ASP A 45 1.70 4.82 3.22
CA ASP A 45 1.97 6.13 3.80
C ASP A 45 0.93 7.14 3.29
N ALA A 46 0.29 7.88 4.19
CA ALA A 46 -0.76 8.88 3.88
C ALA A 46 -1.86 8.41 2.90
N GLY A 47 -2.11 7.10 2.81
CA GLY A 47 -3.00 6.48 1.82
C GLY A 47 -4.39 6.09 2.34
N PHE A 48 -4.69 6.42 3.59
CA PHE A 48 -5.99 6.18 4.20
C PHE A 48 -6.82 7.46 4.16
N PHE A 49 -7.94 7.42 3.44
CA PHE A 49 -8.83 8.55 3.26
C PHE A 49 -10.17 8.26 3.94
N LEU A 50 -10.67 9.23 4.70
CA LEU A 50 -12.02 9.18 5.24
C LEU A 50 -12.99 9.68 4.17
N ASP A 51 -14.04 8.89 3.90
CA ASP A 51 -15.18 9.35 3.11
C ASP A 51 -16.08 10.20 4.01
N MET A 52 -15.75 11.49 4.07
CA MET A 52 -16.46 12.48 4.88
C MET A 52 -16.98 13.61 3.99
N GLN A 53 -18.10 14.20 4.38
CA GLN A 53 -18.56 15.42 3.73
C GLN A 53 -17.54 16.54 3.96
N VAL A 54 -17.22 17.25 2.89
CA VAL A 54 -16.43 18.47 2.99
C VAL A 54 -17.20 19.44 3.85
N CYS A 55 -16.54 19.96 4.88
CA CYS A 55 -17.19 20.94 5.72
C CYS A 55 -17.18 22.31 5.04
N GLU A 56 -18.30 22.67 4.40
CA GLU A 56 -18.45 23.97 3.75
C GLU A 56 -18.74 25.10 4.75
N ASN A 57 -19.34 24.78 5.92
CA ASN A 57 -19.74 25.74 6.95
C ASN A 57 -19.42 25.24 8.38
N CYS A 58 -18.21 24.71 8.61
CA CYS A 58 -17.80 24.32 9.95
C CYS A 58 -17.71 25.58 10.83
N ILE A 59 -18.63 25.72 11.79
CA ILE A 59 -18.39 26.55 12.97
C ILE A 59 -17.38 25.77 13.80
N PRO A 60 -16.13 26.23 13.97
CA PRO A 60 -15.25 25.62 14.94
C PRO A 60 -15.90 25.81 16.30
N TYR A 61 -16.08 24.72 17.05
CA TYR A 61 -16.26 24.85 18.50
C TYR A 61 -15.04 25.58 19.08
#